data_AF-A0A9D5FYY6-F1
#
_entry.id   AF-A0A9D5FYY6-F1
#
_cell.length_a   1.000
_cell.length_b   1.000
_cell.length_c   1.000
_cell.angle_alpha   90.00
_cell.angle_beta   90.00
_cell.angle_gamma   90.00
#
_symmetry.space_group_name_H-M   'P 1'
#
loop_
_entity.id
_entity.type
_entity.pdbx_description
1 polymer ?
#
loop_
_entity_poly.entity_id
_entity_poly.type
_entity_poly.pdbx_seq_one_letter_code
_entity_poly.pdbx_strand_id
1 'polypeptide(L)'
;MTSRALVLVGAMNWDRPDWRGSFYPEDLPDDWMLSYYNTQFQAVYLPAAVWQTASNAIWAQWLGDTQDGFCFVLEPGDAGTVPPVSPRVLLATSAWAAAHVWWLDPAPDMRTLAQRIAQQATTGESLFVFSQSGDLVQLERVNNLKQVMGY
;
A
#
# COMPACT_ATOMS: atom_id res chain seq x y z
N MET A 1 -19.14 7.35 -11.01
CA MET A 1 -19.25 6.11 -10.20
C MET A 1 -17.83 5.62 -10.01
N THR A 2 -17.22 5.89 -8.87
CA THR A 2 -15.82 5.52 -8.59
C THR A 2 -15.79 4.02 -8.30
N SER A 3 -15.44 3.22 -9.30
CA SER A 3 -15.15 1.80 -9.13
C SER A 3 -13.94 1.70 -8.21
N ARG A 4 -14.17 1.41 -6.92
CA ARG A 4 -13.09 1.23 -5.95
C ARG A 4 -12.31 -0.01 -6.36
N ALA A 5 -11.00 0.12 -6.53
CA ALA A 5 -10.15 -1.01 -6.90
C ALA A 5 -10.35 -2.15 -5.88
N LEU A 6 -10.65 -3.34 -6.40
CA LEU A 6 -10.88 -4.51 -5.55
C LEU A 6 -9.58 -4.96 -4.88
N VAL A 7 -8.45 -4.81 -5.57
CA VAL A 7 -7.14 -5.22 -5.08
C VAL A 7 -6.19 -4.04 -5.18
N LEU A 8 -5.69 -3.56 -4.04
CA LEU A 8 -4.69 -2.51 -3.98
C LEU A 8 -3.35 -3.15 -3.68
N VAL A 9 -2.34 -2.84 -4.50
CA VAL A 9 -0.99 -3.39 -4.36
C VAL A 9 -0.06 -2.28 -3.88
N GLY A 10 0.84 -2.65 -2.98
CA GLY A 10 1.82 -1.75 -2.39
C GLY A 10 2.97 -2.46 -1.71
N ALA A 11 3.74 -1.71 -0.94
CA ALA A 11 4.88 -2.19 -0.18
C ALA A 11 4.87 -1.59 1.23
N MET A 12 5.66 -2.18 2.12
CA MET A 12 5.99 -1.59 3.40
C MET A 12 7.00 -0.47 3.18
N ASN A 13 6.54 0.75 3.47
CA ASN A 13 7.24 2.01 3.23
C ASN A 13 7.53 2.28 1.75
N TRP A 14 7.45 3.55 1.32
CA TRP A 14 7.92 3.93 -0.02
C TRP A 14 9.41 4.28 -0.01
N ASP A 15 9.91 4.77 1.13
CA ASP A 15 11.30 5.12 1.33
C ASP A 15 12.14 3.84 1.38
N ARG A 16 12.71 3.48 0.23
CA ARG A 16 13.53 2.28 0.05
C ARG A 16 14.75 2.61 -0.81
N PRO A 17 15.94 2.73 -0.22
CA PRO A 17 17.15 3.06 -0.97
C PRO A 17 17.54 1.95 -1.96
N ASP A 18 17.25 0.68 -1.65
CA ASP A 18 17.45 -0.47 -2.54
C ASP A 18 16.70 -0.37 -3.88
N TRP A 19 15.66 0.48 -3.93
CA TRP A 19 14.88 0.70 -5.16
C TRP A 19 15.50 1.75 -6.07
N ARG A 20 16.48 2.54 -5.61
CA ARG A 20 17.17 3.52 -6.48
C ARG A 20 17.97 2.81 -7.57
N GLY A 21 17.83 3.30 -8.80
CA GLY A 21 18.41 2.73 -10.01
C GLY A 21 17.62 1.55 -10.60
N SER A 22 16.69 0.93 -9.86
CA SER A 22 15.85 -0.18 -10.36
C SER A 22 14.40 0.24 -10.56
N PHE A 23 13.81 0.89 -9.57
CA PHE A 23 12.43 1.38 -9.60
C PHE A 23 12.38 2.91 -9.52
N TYR A 24 13.12 3.50 -8.59
CA TYR A 24 13.31 4.93 -8.54
C TYR A 24 14.47 5.34 -9.45
N PRO A 25 14.34 6.42 -10.23
CA PRO A 25 15.47 7.03 -10.91
C PRO A 25 16.61 7.36 -9.93
N GLU A 26 17.86 7.22 -10.37
CA GLU A 26 19.04 7.51 -9.54
C GLU A 26 19.10 8.97 -9.05
N ASP A 27 18.58 9.90 -9.86
CA ASP A 27 18.54 11.34 -9.57
C ASP A 27 17.20 11.77 -8.94
N LEU A 28 16.31 10.84 -8.60
CA LEU A 28 15.00 11.18 -8.03
C LEU A 28 15.18 11.73 -6.59
N PRO A 29 14.76 12.98 -6.32
CA PRO A 29 14.83 13.55 -4.98
C PRO A 29 13.86 12.81 -4.03
N ASP A 30 14.24 12.72 -2.75
CA ASP A 30 13.47 11.98 -1.74
C ASP A 30 12.01 12.48 -1.60
N ASP A 31 11.80 13.79 -1.76
CA ASP A 31 10.47 14.41 -1.69
C ASP A 31 9.52 13.94 -2.81
N TRP A 32 10.07 13.52 -3.96
CA TRP A 32 9.30 13.04 -5.11
C TRP A 32 9.13 11.51 -5.13
N MET A 33 9.76 10.79 -4.19
CA MET A 33 9.64 9.34 -4.13
C MET A 33 8.18 8.91 -3.92
N LEU A 34 7.43 9.62 -3.07
CA LEU A 34 6.01 9.33 -2.85
C LEU A 34 5.17 9.63 -4.10
N SER A 35 5.43 10.75 -4.78
CA SER A 35 4.75 11.11 -6.03
C SER A 35 4.93 10.01 -7.06
N TYR A 36 6.18 9.57 -7.25
CA TYR A 36 6.52 8.51 -8.17
C TYR A 36 5.88 7.18 -7.76
N TYR A 37 5.98 6.82 -6.48
CA TYR A 37 5.40 5.61 -5.92
C TYR A 37 3.90 5.49 -6.18
N ASN A 38 3.15 6.58 -5.99
CA ASN A 38 1.69 6.58 -6.17
C ASN A 38 1.26 6.31 -7.63
N THR A 39 2.13 6.60 -8.61
CA THR A 39 1.85 6.29 -10.02
C THR A 39 1.90 4.79 -10.32
N GLN A 40 2.67 4.03 -9.53
CA GLN A 40 2.88 2.60 -9.74
C GLN A 40 2.03 1.75 -8.79
N PHE A 41 1.86 2.22 -7.55
CA PHE A 41 1.15 1.52 -6.48
C PHE A 41 -0.05 2.33 -5.99
N GLN A 42 -1.08 1.62 -5.56
CA GLN A 42 -2.35 2.23 -5.11
C GLN A 42 -2.46 2.30 -3.59
N ALA A 43 -1.59 1.62 -2.86
CA ALA A 43 -1.57 1.70 -1.42
C ALA A 43 -0.14 1.62 -0.91
N VAL A 44 0.08 2.11 0.31
CA VAL A 44 1.35 1.92 1.03
C VAL A 44 1.06 1.52 2.47
N TYR A 45 1.87 0.60 2.99
CA TYR A 45 1.84 0.26 4.40
C TYR A 45 2.90 1.08 5.12
N LEU A 46 2.46 1.99 5.98
CA LEU A 46 3.29 2.91 6.74
C LEU A 46 3.49 2.39 8.18
N PRO A 47 4.72 2.07 8.58
CA PRO A 47 5.02 1.63 9.94
C PRO A 47 4.82 2.77 10.95
N ALA A 48 4.50 2.41 12.19
CA ALA A 48 4.13 3.37 13.24
C ALA A 48 5.21 4.43 13.46
N ALA A 49 6.47 4.01 13.52
CA ALA A 49 7.61 4.91 13.70
C ALA A 49 7.73 6.03 12.63
N VAL A 50 7.25 5.81 11.41
CA VAL A 50 7.34 6.79 10.32
C VAL A 50 6.17 7.76 10.38
N TRP A 51 4.94 7.27 10.51
CA TRP A 51 3.78 8.14 10.45
C TRP A 51 3.52 8.89 11.75
N GLN A 52 3.94 8.34 12.90
CA GLN A 52 3.85 9.01 14.20
C GLN A 52 4.85 10.16 14.34
N THR A 53 5.96 10.13 13.60
CA THR A 53 6.95 11.23 13.56
C THR A 53 6.58 12.33 12.55
N ALA A 54 5.67 12.04 11.63
CA ALA A 54 5.20 12.98 10.63
C ALA A 54 4.23 14.02 11.24
N SER A 55 4.53 15.30 11.02
CA SER A 55 3.65 16.41 11.41
C SER A 55 2.43 16.53 10.48
N ASN A 56 1.38 17.23 10.93
CA ASN A 56 0.19 17.48 10.11
C ASN A 56 0.50 18.13 8.75
N ALA A 57 1.51 19.00 8.68
CA ALA A 57 1.95 19.63 7.43
C ALA A 57 2.52 18.59 6.44
N ILE A 58 3.30 17.64 6.93
CA ILE A 58 3.86 16.53 6.13
C ILE A 58 2.72 15.65 5.61
N TRP A 59 1.76 15.33 6.48
CA TRP A 59 0.57 14.57 6.07
C TRP A 59 -0.26 15.28 5.00
N ALA A 60 -0.45 16.59 5.13
CA ALA A 60 -1.14 17.39 4.12
C ALA A 60 -0.39 17.37 2.78
N GLN A 61 0.94 17.42 2.81
CA GLN A 61 1.78 17.27 1.63
C GLN A 61 1.62 15.89 1.00
N TRP A 62 1.76 14.81 1.77
CA TRP A 62 1.59 13.43 1.27
C TRP A 62 0.21 13.20 0.65
N LEU A 63 -0.85 13.71 1.28
CA LEU A 63 -2.21 13.59 0.75
C LEU A 63 -2.41 14.44 -0.52
N GLY A 64 -1.79 15.62 -0.59
CA GLY A 64 -1.85 16.49 -1.76
C GLY A 64 -1.04 15.98 -2.96
N ASP A 65 0.03 15.24 -2.70
CA ASP A 65 0.95 14.73 -3.71
C ASP A 65 0.51 13.37 -4.29
N THR A 66 -0.38 12.67 -3.59
CA THR A 66 -0.90 11.36 -3.99
C THR A 66 -2.30 11.42 -4.58
N GLN A 67 -2.56 10.58 -5.61
CA GLN A 67 -3.87 10.53 -6.30
C GLN A 67 -5.04 10.14 -5.38
N ASP A 68 -6.26 10.61 -5.68
CA ASP A 68 -7.47 10.37 -4.87
C ASP A 68 -7.75 8.89 -4.53
N GLY A 69 -7.34 7.97 -5.39
CA GLY A 69 -7.48 6.52 -5.19
C GLY A 69 -6.42 5.88 -4.30
N PHE A 70 -5.38 6.62 -3.89
CA PHE A 70 -4.25 6.07 -3.15
C PHE A 70 -4.55 6.00 -1.66
N CYS A 71 -4.33 4.82 -1.06
CA CYS A 71 -4.61 4.55 0.34
C CYS A 71 -3.34 4.41 1.19
N PHE A 72 -3.33 5.10 2.33
CA PHE A 72 -2.30 4.94 3.37
C PHE A 72 -2.81 3.98 4.43
N VAL A 73 -2.16 2.82 4.54
CA VAL A 73 -2.47 1.83 5.56
C VAL A 73 -1.46 1.97 6.69
N LEU A 74 -1.93 2.39 7.86
CA LEU A 74 -1.10 2.72 9.01
C LEU A 74 -1.00 1.54 9.95
N GLU A 75 0.22 1.19 10.33
CA GLU A 75 0.45 0.26 11.40
C GLU A 75 -0.07 0.83 12.73
N PRO A 76 -0.79 0.04 13.54
CA PRO A 76 -1.25 0.47 14.85
C PRO A 76 -0.04 0.78 15.75
N GLY A 77 0.09 2.06 16.11
CA GLY A 77 1.13 2.56 17.00
C GLY A 77 0.69 2.59 18.47
N ASP A 78 1.44 3.36 19.26
CA ASP A 78 1.21 3.51 20.71
C ASP A 78 -0.18 4.10 21.05
N ALA A 79 -0.69 3.71 22.22
CA ALA A 79 -2.01 4.07 22.73
C ALA A 79 -2.12 5.58 23.04
N GLY A 80 -2.36 6.38 22.00
CA GLY A 80 -2.55 7.83 22.13
C GLY A 80 -2.34 8.61 20.83
N THR A 81 -1.70 8.01 19.82
CA THR A 81 -1.55 8.69 18.52
C THR A 81 -2.79 8.46 17.68
N VAL A 82 -3.50 9.55 17.36
CA VAL A 82 -4.65 9.52 16.48
C VAL A 82 -4.16 9.69 15.03
N PRO A 83 -4.47 8.76 14.13
CA PRO A 83 -4.12 8.93 12.71
C PRO A 83 -4.87 10.13 12.13
N PRO A 84 -4.32 10.78 11.09
CA PRO A 84 -5.01 11.91 10.44
C PRO A 84 -6.37 11.48 9.91
N VAL A 85 -7.37 12.32 10.13
CA VAL A 85 -8.76 12.06 9.71
C VAL A 85 -8.86 12.26 8.20
N SER A 86 -8.72 11.18 7.44
CA SER A 86 -8.83 11.21 5.99
C SER A 86 -9.44 9.90 5.48
N PRO A 87 -10.33 9.93 4.47
CA PRO A 87 -10.95 8.72 3.92
C PRO A 87 -9.94 7.79 3.24
N ARG A 88 -8.75 8.32 2.93
CA ARG A 88 -7.64 7.63 2.30
C ARG A 88 -6.67 7.01 3.33
N VAL A 89 -6.86 7.30 4.62
CA VAL A 89 -5.99 6.81 5.70
C VAL A 89 -6.75 5.74 6.49
N LEU A 90 -6.17 4.55 6.55
CA LEU A 90 -6.76 3.36 7.16
C LEU A 90 -5.83 2.87 8.26
N LEU A 91 -6.36 2.66 9.47
CA LEU A 91 -5.58 2.05 10.55
C LEU A 91 -5.67 0.52 10.46
N ALA A 92 -4.53 -0.14 10.26
CA ALA A 92 -4.39 -1.58 10.15
C ALA A 92 -4.48 -2.27 11.53
N THR A 93 -5.58 -2.06 12.24
CA THR A 93 -5.87 -2.78 13.48
C THR A 93 -5.75 -4.29 13.25
N SER A 94 -5.30 -5.05 14.26
CA SER A 94 -4.99 -6.47 14.08
C SER A 94 -6.15 -7.29 13.48
N ALA A 95 -7.40 -6.95 13.84
CA ALA A 95 -8.59 -7.59 13.29
C ALA A 95 -8.83 -7.23 11.82
N TRP A 96 -8.69 -5.94 11.46
CA TRP A 96 -8.87 -5.48 10.09
C TRP A 96 -7.74 -5.97 9.17
N ALA A 97 -6.49 -5.89 9.63
CA ALA A 97 -5.33 -6.37 8.89
C ALA A 97 -5.44 -7.87 8.58
N ALA A 98 -5.90 -8.70 9.53
CA ALA A 98 -6.11 -10.13 9.29
C ALA A 98 -7.16 -10.44 8.20
N ALA A 99 -8.12 -9.53 7.99
CA ALA A 99 -9.15 -9.69 6.96
C ALA A 99 -8.71 -9.09 5.61
N HIS A 100 -8.14 -7.89 5.61
CA HIS A 100 -7.92 -7.09 4.41
C HIS A 100 -6.47 -7.01 3.94
N VAL A 101 -5.49 -7.32 4.79
CA VAL A 101 -4.07 -7.21 4.45
C VAL A 101 -3.51 -8.59 4.14
N TRP A 102 -2.82 -8.69 3.00
CA TRP A 102 -2.10 -9.87 2.57
C TRP A 102 -0.62 -9.53 2.39
N TRP A 103 0.24 -10.27 3.09
CA TRP A 103 1.69 -10.11 2.96
C TRP A 103 2.25 -11.09 1.93
N LEU A 104 3.11 -10.58 1.05
CA LEU A 104 3.74 -11.40 0.00
C LEU A 104 4.95 -12.19 0.53
N ASP A 105 5.71 -11.66 1.46
CA ASP A 105 6.92 -12.30 1.95
C ASP A 105 6.63 -13.38 3.03
N PRO A 106 7.37 -14.51 3.05
CA PRO A 106 8.58 -14.81 2.26
C PRO A 106 8.35 -15.48 0.88
N ALA A 107 7.18 -16.03 0.59
CA ALA A 107 6.82 -16.52 -0.76
C ALA A 107 5.32 -16.82 -0.80
N PRO A 108 4.50 -16.00 -1.47
CA PRO A 108 3.06 -16.16 -1.41
C PRO A 108 2.62 -17.13 -2.51
N ASP A 109 1.76 -18.08 -2.15
CA ASP A 109 1.09 -18.91 -3.14
C ASP A 109 0.10 -18.05 -3.95
N MET A 110 0.41 -17.82 -5.24
CA MET A 110 -0.43 -17.01 -6.14
C MET A 110 -1.85 -17.56 -6.26
N ARG A 111 -2.01 -18.87 -6.11
CA ARG A 111 -3.33 -19.53 -6.09
C ARG A 111 -4.15 -19.13 -4.88
N THR A 112 -3.52 -19.07 -3.71
CA THR A 112 -4.18 -18.64 -2.47
C THR A 112 -4.54 -17.15 -2.55
N LEU A 113 -3.65 -16.32 -3.09
CA LEU A 113 -3.93 -14.91 -3.35
C LEU A 113 -5.11 -14.74 -4.31
N ALA A 114 -5.15 -15.49 -5.41
CA ALA A 114 -6.26 -15.51 -6.35
C ALA A 114 -7.60 -15.84 -5.67
N GLN A 115 -7.63 -16.89 -4.85
CA GLN A 115 -8.81 -17.29 -4.10
C GLN A 115 -9.26 -16.22 -3.13
N ARG A 116 -8.31 -15.57 -2.44
CA ARG A 116 -8.57 -14.47 -1.52
C ARG A 116 -9.17 -13.27 -2.26
N ILE A 117 -8.63 -12.90 -3.41
CA ILE A 117 -9.16 -11.83 -4.27
C ILE A 117 -10.60 -12.14 -4.67
N ALA A 118 -10.89 -13.35 -5.14
CA ALA A 118 -12.25 -13.76 -5.51
C ALA A 118 -13.22 -13.75 -4.32
N GLN A 119 -12.76 -14.12 -3.13
CA GLN A 119 -13.55 -14.04 -1.90
C GLN A 119 -13.89 -12.59 -1.57
N GLN A 120 -12.92 -11.68 -1.60
CA GLN A 120 -13.12 -10.25 -1.36
C GLN A 120 -14.02 -9.61 -2.44
N ALA A 121 -13.93 -10.06 -3.69
CA ALA A 121 -14.84 -9.69 -4.77
C ALA A 121 -16.31 -9.97 -4.44
N THR A 122 -16.54 -11.08 -3.74
CA THR A 122 -17.89 -11.51 -3.33
C THR A 122 -18.42 -10.68 -2.17
N THR A 123 -17.55 -10.27 -1.23
CA THR A 123 -17.95 -9.40 -0.10
C THR A 123 -18.01 -7.91 -0.50
N GLY A 124 -17.46 -7.54 -1.67
CA GLY A 124 -17.35 -6.16 -2.12
C GLY A 124 -16.28 -5.37 -1.36
N GLU A 125 -15.37 -6.06 -0.67
CA GLU A 125 -14.32 -5.44 0.12
C GLU A 125 -13.01 -5.36 -0.66
N SER A 126 -12.23 -4.32 -0.37
CA SER A 126 -10.89 -4.18 -0.94
C SER A 126 -9.88 -5.09 -0.21
N LEU A 127 -9.05 -5.78 -0.98
CA LEU A 127 -7.86 -6.51 -0.50
C LEU A 127 -6.61 -5.66 -0.72
N PHE A 128 -5.79 -5.52 0.31
CA PHE A 128 -4.51 -4.82 0.27
C PHE A 128 -3.39 -5.84 0.27
N VAL A 129 -2.55 -5.80 -0.75
CA VAL A 129 -1.43 -6.73 -0.93
C VAL A 129 -0.14 -5.95 -0.77
N PHE A 130 0.64 -6.28 0.26
CA PHE A 130 1.89 -5.59 0.60
C PHE A 130 3.08 -6.55 0.57
N SER A 131 4.24 -6.04 0.13
CA SER A 131 5.53 -6.71 0.33
C SER A 131 6.31 -6.04 1.47
N GLN A 132 6.82 -6.84 2.41
CA GLN A 132 7.66 -6.35 3.51
C GLN A 132 9.08 -6.06 3.02
N SER A 133 9.62 -6.96 2.19
CA SER A 133 10.94 -6.82 1.57
C SER A 133 10.97 -5.75 0.49
N GLY A 134 9.80 -5.36 -0.03
CA GLY A 134 9.69 -4.50 -1.20
C GLY A 134 10.16 -5.23 -2.47
N ASP A 135 9.88 -6.52 -2.59
CA ASP A 135 10.30 -7.31 -3.75
C ASP A 135 9.47 -6.92 -4.99
N LEU A 136 10.09 -6.15 -5.88
CA LEU A 136 9.44 -5.62 -7.07
C LEU A 136 8.96 -6.73 -8.01
N VAL A 137 9.67 -7.86 -8.07
CA VAL A 137 9.30 -9.01 -8.90
C VAL A 137 8.01 -9.63 -8.39
N GLN A 138 7.86 -9.81 -7.07
CA GLN A 138 6.61 -10.29 -6.47
C GLN A 138 5.46 -9.31 -6.73
N LEU A 139 5.70 -8.01 -6.56
CA LEU A 139 4.69 -6.98 -6.78
C LEU A 139 4.21 -6.94 -8.24
N GLU A 140 5.13 -7.07 -9.20
CA GLU A 140 4.80 -7.16 -10.62
C GLU A 140 4.00 -8.43 -10.95
N ARG A 141 4.30 -9.56 -10.32
CA ARG A 141 3.52 -10.80 -10.48
C ARG A 141 2.07 -10.63 -10.02
N VAL A 142 1.85 -9.96 -8.88
CA VAL A 142 0.51 -9.66 -8.39
C VAL A 142 -0.23 -8.74 -9.36
N ASN A 143 0.45 -7.74 -9.91
CA ASN A 143 -0.16 -6.83 -10.86
C ASN A 143 -0.58 -7.55 -12.15
N ASN A 144 0.28 -8.43 -12.68
CA ASN A 144 -0.05 -9.30 -13.81
C ASN A 144 -1.24 -10.22 -13.49
N LEU A 145 -1.27 -10.83 -12.30
CA LEU A 145 -2.38 -11.68 -11.86
C LEU A 145 -3.71 -10.94 -11.87
N LYS A 146 -3.74 -9.72 -11.33
CA LYS A 146 -4.94 -8.86 -11.33
C LYS A 146 -5.41 -8.56 -12.75
N GLN A 147 -4.50 -8.17 -13.64
CA GLN A 147 -4.81 -7.89 -15.05
C GLN A 147 -5.40 -9.13 -15.75
N VAL A 148 -4.85 -10.32 -15.50
CA VAL A 148 -5.38 -11.59 -16.04
C VAL A 148 -6.80 -11.88 -15.51
N MET A 149 -7.11 -11.48 -14.28
CA MET A 149 -8.43 -11.66 -13.67
C MET A 149 -9.44 -10.57 -14.05
N GLY A 150 -9.01 -9.51 -14.74
CA GLY A 150 -9.87 -8.39 -15.14
C GLY A 150 -10.18 -7.40 -14.00
N TYR A 151 -9.31 -7.32 -12.98
CA TYR A 151 -9.41 -6.38 -11.86
C TYR A 151 -8.34 -5.27 -11.89
#